data_AF-A0A924CC78-F1
#
_entry.id   AF-A0A924CC78-F1
#
_cell.length_a   1.000
_cell.length_b   1.000
_cell.length_c   1.000
_cell.angle_alpha   90.00
_cell.angle_beta   90.00
_cell.angle_gamma   90.00
#
_symmetry.space_group_name_H-M   'P 1'
#
loop_
_entity.id
_entity.type
_entity.pdbx_description
1 polymer ?
#
loop_
_entity_poly.entity_id
_entity_poly.type
_entity_poly.pdbx_seq_one_letter_code
_entity_poly.pdbx_strand_id
1 'polypeptide(L)'
;ERVGGIGDVFDVRAMIVENDREVLRARIEPRLRAMIDAGALGEAAALMARGLPADRPILRALGVAELAAVLAGGVTLDAAVATAGIKTRQYQKRQMTWARSQAAVWQRVRDAADAAAILRS
;
A
#
# COMPACT_ATOMS: atom_id res chain seq x y z
N GLU A 1 -27.85 -11.41 -1.28
CA GLU A 1 -27.94 -10.16 -2.07
C GLU A 1 -27.12 -9.09 -1.37
N ARG A 2 -26.36 -8.24 -2.08
CA ARG A 2 -25.63 -7.13 -1.44
C ARG A 2 -26.63 -5.99 -1.25
N VAL A 3 -27.12 -5.80 -0.03
CA VAL A 3 -28.11 -4.77 0.33
C VAL A 3 -27.40 -3.65 1.10
N GLY A 4 -27.63 -2.40 0.71
CA GLY A 4 -27.01 -1.21 1.29
C GLY A 4 -25.98 -0.52 0.39
N GLY A 5 -25.61 0.70 0.75
CA GLY A 5 -24.66 1.53 0.00
C GLY A 5 -24.80 3.00 0.36
N ILE A 6 -23.91 3.83 -0.17
CA ILE A 6 -23.95 5.28 0.02
C ILE A 6 -24.49 6.03 -1.22
N GLY A 7 -24.86 5.29 -2.28
CA GLY A 7 -25.23 5.86 -3.58
C GLY A 7 -26.55 6.64 -3.57
N ASP A 8 -27.44 6.38 -2.62
CA ASP A 8 -28.70 7.13 -2.47
C ASP A 8 -28.52 8.45 -1.71
N VAL A 9 -27.38 8.60 -1.02
CA VAL A 9 -27.05 9.77 -0.19
C VAL A 9 -25.98 10.63 -0.86
N PHE A 10 -25.10 10.03 -1.66
CA PHE A 10 -23.98 10.70 -2.30
C PHE A 10 -23.90 10.35 -3.78
N ASP A 11 -23.59 11.35 -4.59
CA ASP A 11 -23.11 11.12 -5.95
C ASP A 11 -21.67 10.59 -5.89
N VAL A 12 -21.50 9.31 -6.28
CA VAL A 12 -20.21 8.61 -6.18
C VAL A 12 -19.58 8.51 -7.56
N ARG A 13 -18.43 9.17 -7.73
CA ARG A 13 -17.53 8.98 -8.87
C ARG A 13 -16.33 8.14 -8.43
N ALA A 14 -15.96 7.13 -9.23
CA ALA A 14 -14.86 6.23 -8.93
C ALA A 14 -13.88 6.13 -10.11
N MET A 15 -12.59 6.04 -9.80
CA MET A 15 -11.50 5.94 -10.77
C MET A 15 -10.35 5.11 -10.20
N ILE A 16 -9.47 4.65 -11.09
CA ILE A 16 -8.25 3.90 -10.74
C ILE A 16 -7.04 4.72 -11.15
N VAL A 17 -6.17 5.03 -10.19
CA VAL A 17 -4.86 5.62 -10.49
C VAL A 17 -3.92 4.51 -10.93
N GLU A 18 -3.58 4.47 -12.21
CA GLU A 18 -2.72 3.46 -12.82
C GLU A 18 -1.55 4.14 -13.55
N ASN A 19 -0.34 3.95 -13.01
CA ASN A 19 0.91 4.36 -13.64
C ASN A 19 1.62 3.14 -14.25
N ASP A 20 2.60 3.41 -15.11
CA ASP A 20 3.47 2.38 -15.66
C ASP A 20 4.10 1.51 -14.57
N ARG A 21 4.12 0.20 -14.81
CA ARG A 21 4.57 -0.78 -13.81
C ARG A 21 6.04 -0.61 -13.46
N GLU A 22 6.89 -0.33 -14.44
CA GLU A 22 8.32 -0.16 -14.21
C GLU A 22 8.60 1.13 -13.45
N VAL A 23 7.85 2.20 -13.73
CA VAL A 23 7.90 3.44 -12.94
C VAL A 23 7.52 3.17 -11.48
N LEU A 24 6.44 2.43 -11.23
CA LEU A 24 6.02 2.09 -9.87
C LEU A 24 7.05 1.21 -9.17
N ARG A 25 7.63 0.23 -9.86
CA ARG A 25 8.69 -0.65 -9.32
C ARG A 25 9.93 0.13 -8.90
N ALA A 26 10.38 1.06 -9.75
CA ALA A 26 11.55 1.89 -9.48
C ALA A 26 11.36 2.81 -8.26
N ARG A 27 10.12 3.17 -7.91
CA ARG A 27 9.80 4.04 -6.76
C ARG A 27 9.69 3.31 -5.42
N ILE A 28 9.55 1.99 -5.41
CA ILE A 28 9.30 1.23 -4.18
C ILE A 28 10.47 1.37 -3.20
N GLU A 29 11.69 1.09 -3.64
CA GLU A 29 12.85 1.11 -2.76
C GLU A 29 13.19 2.53 -2.25
N PRO A 30 13.27 3.58 -3.11
CA PRO A 30 13.45 4.94 -2.64
C PRO A 30 12.40 5.37 -1.61
N ARG A 31 11.12 4.98 -1.82
CA ARG A 31 10.05 5.26 -0.86
C ARG A 31 10.27 4.55 0.47
N LEU A 32 10.66 3.27 0.46
CA LEU A 32 10.91 2.52 1.69
C LEU A 32 12.09 3.13 2.47
N ARG A 33 13.16 3.54 1.79
CA ARG A 33 14.29 4.25 2.41
C ARG A 33 13.86 5.58 3.01
N ALA A 34 13.11 6.38 2.26
CA ALA A 34 12.57 7.63 2.78
C ALA A 34 11.69 7.44 4.02
N MET A 35 10.91 6.36 4.10
CA MET A 35 10.13 6.02 5.31
C MET A 35 11.05 5.68 6.49
N ILE A 36 12.12 4.92 6.25
CA ILE A 36 13.11 4.58 7.28
C ILE A 36 13.82 5.84 7.78
N ASP A 37 14.28 6.69 6.87
CA ASP A 37 14.94 7.97 7.19
C ASP A 37 14.00 8.90 7.96
N ALA A 38 12.69 8.82 7.70
CA ALA A 38 11.65 9.56 8.42
C ALA A 38 11.27 8.93 9.78
N GLY A 39 11.87 7.81 10.19
CA GLY A 39 11.69 7.23 11.52
C GLY A 39 10.84 5.96 11.59
N ALA A 40 10.54 5.29 10.47
CA ALA A 40 9.72 4.07 10.47
C ALA A 40 10.26 2.94 11.36
N LEU A 41 11.58 2.86 11.58
CA LEU A 41 12.18 1.89 12.49
C LEU A 41 11.77 2.18 13.95
N GLY A 42 11.68 3.45 14.33
CA GLY A 42 11.20 3.88 15.64
C GLY A 42 9.71 3.61 15.84
N GLU A 43 8.90 3.86 14.80
CA GLU A 43 7.47 3.50 14.82
C GLU A 43 7.26 1.99 14.99
N ALA A 44 8.03 1.17 14.27
CA ALA A 44 7.99 -0.28 14.41
C ALA A 44 8.39 -0.73 15.82
N ALA A 45 9.44 -0.14 16.40
CA ALA A 45 9.86 -0.43 17.77
C ALA A 45 8.76 -0.09 18.78
N ALA A 46 8.15 1.09 18.66
CA ALA A 46 7.03 1.51 19.49
C ALA A 46 5.82 0.56 19.35
N LEU A 47 5.52 0.09 18.14
CA LEU A 47 4.45 -0.89 17.90
C LEU A 47 4.76 -2.24 18.56
N MET A 48 5.98 -2.75 18.45
CA MET A 48 6.39 -4.02 19.07
C MET A 48 6.35 -3.95 20.60
N ALA A 49 6.77 -2.82 21.18
CA ALA A 49 6.74 -2.59 22.63
C ALA A 49 5.33 -2.69 23.24
N ARG A 50 4.27 -2.56 22.43
CA ARG A 50 2.87 -2.72 22.89
C ARG A 50 2.50 -4.17 23.19
N GLY A 51 3.33 -5.16 22.84
CA GLY A 51 3.08 -6.57 23.15
C GLY A 51 1.76 -7.09 22.57
N LEU A 52 1.37 -6.61 21.39
CA LEU A 52 0.09 -6.98 20.78
C LEU A 52 0.06 -8.47 20.42
N PRO A 53 -1.10 -9.14 20.54
CA PRO A 53 -1.27 -10.51 20.04
C PRO A 53 -0.93 -10.61 18.55
N ALA A 54 -0.31 -11.72 18.15
CA ALA A 54 0.21 -11.90 16.79
C ALA A 54 -0.86 -11.87 15.68
N ASP A 55 -2.13 -12.11 16.03
CA ASP A 55 -3.26 -12.11 15.09
C ASP A 55 -3.74 -10.70 14.69
N ARG A 56 -3.27 -9.66 15.39
CA ARG A 56 -3.72 -8.28 15.18
C ARG A 56 -3.40 -7.82 13.75
N PRO A 57 -4.39 -7.27 13.01
CA PRO A 57 -4.19 -6.86 11.61
C PRO A 57 -3.04 -5.89 11.39
N ILE A 58 -2.78 -5.00 12.35
CA ILE A 58 -1.69 -4.02 12.25
C ILE A 58 -0.31 -4.67 12.11
N LEU A 59 -0.10 -5.85 12.70
CA LEU A 59 1.16 -6.60 12.61
C LEU A 59 1.38 -7.22 11.22
N ARG A 60 0.32 -7.28 10.41
CA ARG A 60 0.36 -7.76 9.01
C ARG A 60 0.50 -6.62 8.00
N ALA A 61 0.61 -5.36 8.45
CA ALA A 61 0.89 -4.25 7.56
C ALA A 61 2.26 -4.43 6.89
N LEU A 62 2.37 -4.00 5.63
CA LEU A 62 3.61 -4.12 4.85
C LEU A 62 4.74 -3.36 5.55
N GLY A 63 5.91 -3.99 5.69
CA GLY A 63 7.08 -3.39 6.33
C GLY A 63 7.16 -3.62 7.83
N VAL A 64 6.05 -3.88 8.53
CA VAL A 64 6.07 -4.08 9.99
C VAL A 64 6.88 -5.31 10.38
N ALA A 65 6.60 -6.46 9.74
CA ALA A 65 7.33 -7.69 10.04
C ALA A 65 8.81 -7.60 9.65
N GLU A 66 9.12 -6.91 8.55
CA GLU A 66 10.49 -6.71 8.08
C GLU A 66 11.30 -5.84 9.04
N LEU A 67 10.74 -4.71 9.48
CA LEU A 67 11.39 -3.81 10.44
C LEU A 67 11.49 -4.44 11.84
N ALA A 68 10.49 -5.21 12.26
CA ALA A 68 10.55 -5.97 13.51
C ALA A 68 11.70 -7.01 13.49
N ALA A 69 11.95 -7.66 12.35
CA ALA A 69 13.06 -8.59 12.20
C ALA A 69 14.43 -7.91 12.28
N VAL A 70 14.55 -6.67 11.78
CA VAL A 70 15.76 -5.83 11.97
C VAL A 70 15.96 -5.51 13.45
N LEU A 71 14.90 -5.07 14.14
CA LEU A 71 14.94 -4.74 15.57
C LEU A 71 15.30 -5.94 16.45
N ALA A 72 14.91 -7.15 16.03
CA ALA A 72 15.28 -8.40 16.69
C ALA A 72 16.72 -8.86 16.37
N GLY A 73 17.45 -8.13 15.51
CA GLY A 73 18.80 -8.51 15.06
C GLY A 73 18.84 -9.71 14.12
N GLY A 74 17.70 -10.15 13.58
CA GLY A 74 17.60 -11.36 12.76
C GLY A 74 17.95 -11.15 11.28
N VAL A 75 17.89 -9.92 10.79
CA VAL A 75 18.23 -9.54 9.40
C VAL A 75 18.87 -8.15 9.36
N THR A 76 19.64 -7.86 8.30
CA THR A 76 20.12 -6.51 8.05
C THR A 76 19.00 -5.61 7.54
N LEU A 77 19.16 -4.30 7.70
CA LEU A 77 18.21 -3.31 7.18
C LEU A 77 18.04 -3.44 5.65
N ASP A 78 19.11 -3.71 4.92
CA ASP A 78 19.07 -3.86 3.46
C ASP A 78 18.29 -5.10 3.03
N ALA A 79 18.48 -6.22 3.73
CA ALA A 79 17.70 -7.42 3.49
C ALA A 79 16.21 -7.18 3.77
N ALA A 80 15.89 -6.49 4.86
CA ALA A 80 14.52 -6.12 5.21
C ALA A 80 13.87 -5.23 4.15
N VAL A 81 14.59 -4.22 3.63
CA VAL A 81 14.11 -3.36 2.54
C VAL A 81 13.86 -4.15 1.26
N ALA A 82 14.77 -5.06 0.89
CA ALA A 82 14.59 -5.93 -0.27
C ALA A 82 13.33 -6.80 -0.12
N THR A 83 13.12 -7.42 1.05
CA THR A 83 11.92 -8.22 1.34
C THR A 83 10.64 -7.37 1.32
N ALA A 84 10.64 -6.21 1.97
CA ALA A 84 9.51 -5.27 1.96
C ALA A 84 9.18 -4.82 0.53
N GLY A 85 10.19 -4.61 -0.30
CA GLY A 85 10.03 -4.28 -1.72
C GLY A 85 9.35 -5.39 -2.51
N ILE A 86 9.73 -6.65 -2.29
CA ILE A 86 9.06 -7.82 -2.91
C ILE A 86 7.58 -7.87 -2.49
N LYS A 87 7.29 -7.76 -1.20
CA LYS A 87 5.91 -7.81 -0.69
C LYS A 87 5.06 -6.65 -1.20
N THR A 88 5.64 -5.46 -1.34
CA THR A 88 4.99 -4.28 -1.93
C THR A 88 4.62 -4.55 -3.39
N ARG A 89 5.52 -5.12 -4.20
CA ARG A 89 5.22 -5.52 -5.60
C ARG A 89 4.11 -6.55 -5.68
N GLN A 90 4.11 -7.54 -4.78
CA GLN A 90 3.06 -8.55 -4.74
C GLN A 90 1.71 -7.94 -4.36
N TYR A 91 1.68 -7.02 -3.39
CA TYR A 91 0.47 -6.30 -3.00
C TYR A 91 -0.07 -5.45 -4.15
N GLN A 92 0.80 -4.69 -4.85
CA GLN A 92 0.44 -3.95 -6.05
C GLN A 92 -0.18 -4.87 -7.12
N LYS A 93 0.42 -6.05 -7.38
CA LYS A 93 -0.16 -7.04 -8.32
C LYS A 93 -1.56 -7.48 -7.89
N ARG A 94 -1.80 -7.69 -6.58
CA ARG A 94 -3.13 -8.03 -6.06
C ARG A 94 -4.12 -6.89 -6.26
N GLN A 95 -3.75 -5.64 -5.98
CA GLN A 95 -4.59 -4.48 -6.27
C GLN A 95 -4.96 -4.39 -7.75
N MET A 96 -4.01 -4.59 -8.65
CA MET A 96 -4.26 -4.60 -10.09
C MET A 96 -5.18 -5.75 -10.53
N THR A 97 -5.04 -6.92 -9.91
CA THR A 97 -5.89 -8.08 -10.21
C THR A 97 -7.34 -7.84 -9.74
N TRP A 98 -7.50 -7.27 -8.55
CA TRP A 98 -8.79 -6.85 -8.03
C TRP A 98 -9.44 -5.79 -8.94
N ALA A 99 -8.69 -4.76 -9.31
CA ALA A 99 -9.14 -3.68 -10.20
C ALA A 99 -9.70 -4.21 -11.52
N ARG A 100 -9.01 -5.18 -12.15
CA ARG A 100 -9.44 -5.77 -13.42
C ARG A 100 -10.76 -6.53 -13.35
N SER A 101 -11.12 -7.07 -12.19
CA SER A 101 -12.32 -7.90 -12.03
C SER A 101 -13.48 -7.16 -11.35
N GLN A 102 -13.19 -6.38 -10.31
CA GLN A 102 -14.21 -5.73 -9.48
C GLN A 102 -14.46 -4.27 -9.86
N ALA A 103 -13.53 -3.63 -10.58
CA ALA A 103 -13.60 -2.21 -10.95
C ALA A 103 -13.38 -2.01 -12.46
N ALA A 104 -13.79 -2.98 -13.27
CA ALA A 104 -13.54 -2.97 -14.72
C ALA A 104 -14.14 -1.75 -15.43
N VAL A 105 -15.27 -1.23 -14.91
CA VAL A 105 -15.99 -0.06 -15.46
C VAL A 105 -15.42 1.29 -14.99
N TRP A 106 -14.50 1.30 -14.02
CA TRP A 106 -13.91 2.55 -13.54
C TRP A 106 -12.86 3.05 -14.52
N GLN A 107 -12.87 4.37 -14.75
CA GLN A 107 -11.90 5.01 -15.62
C GLN A 107 -10.51 4.97 -14.98
N ARG A 108 -9.49 4.80 -15.83
CA ARG A 108 -8.08 4.78 -15.45
C ARG A 108 -7.48 6.15 -15.65
N VAL A 109 -6.78 6.65 -14.65
CA VAL A 109 -6.11 7.96 -14.65
C VAL A 109 -4.65 7.80 -14.29
N ARG A 110 -3.78 8.62 -14.86
CA ARG A 110 -2.32 8.53 -14.59
C ARG A 110 -1.84 9.60 -13.62
N ASP A 111 -2.55 10.71 -13.55
CA ASP A 111 -2.20 11.87 -12.75
C ASP A 111 -3.44 12.67 -12.31
N ALA A 112 -3.19 13.77 -11.60
CA ALA A 112 -4.22 14.65 -11.10
C ALA A 112 -5.00 15.38 -12.20
N ALA A 113 -4.40 15.62 -13.36
CA ALA A 113 -5.07 16.29 -14.48
C ALA A 113 -6.11 15.36 -15.12
N ASP A 114 -5.72 14.09 -15.36
CA ASP A 114 -6.63 13.03 -15.81
C ASP A 114 -7.81 12.87 -14.81
N ALA A 115 -7.51 12.82 -13.50
CA ALA A 115 -8.51 12.68 -12.45
C ALA A 115 -9.49 13.86 -12.39
N ALA A 116 -8.98 15.09 -12.51
CA ALA A 116 -9.80 16.29 -12.43
C ALA A 116 -10.75 16.43 -13.63
N ALA A 117 -10.41 15.85 -14.79
CA ALA A 117 -11.32 15.82 -15.95
C ALA A 117 -12.57 14.99 -15.66
N ILE A 118 -12.43 13.85 -14.96
CA ILE A 118 -13.55 12.96 -14.59
C ILE A 118 -14.48 13.62 -13.57
N LEU A 119 -13.92 14.36 -12.61
CA LEU A 119 -14.72 15.02 -11.57
C LEU A 119 -15.54 16.20 -12.10
N ARG A 120 -15.22 16.73 -13.30
CA ARG A 120 -15.92 17.85 -13.93
C ARG A 120 -17.02 17.41 -14.91
N SER A 121 -17.14 16.11 -15.20
CA SER A 121 -18.19 15.50 -16.04
C SER A 121 -19.30 14.88 -15.21
#